data_AF-A0ABD0US07-F1
#
_entry.id   AF-A0ABD0US07-F1
#
_cell.length_a   1.000
_cell.length_b   1.000
_cell.length_c   1.000
_cell.angle_alpha   90.00
_cell.angle_beta   90.00
_cell.angle_gamma   90.00
#
_symmetry.space_group_name_H-M   'P 1'
#
loop_
_entity.id
_entity.type
_entity.pdbx_description
1 polymer ?
#
loop_
_entity_poly.entity_id
_entity_poly.type
_entity_poly.pdbx_seq_one_letter_code
_entity_poly.pdbx_strand_id
1 'polypeptide(L)' 'MASSVRKKMMNFGAKKIPGCSSIEVNGLISEFIVDDSEHPETTVIYAVLNGLSRIMEMEEMGGCICISSRMVDRNA' A
#
# COMPACT_ATOMS: atom_id res chain seq x y z
N MET A 1 16.72 -6.83 -8.59
CA MET A 1 16.60 -6.77 -10.07
C MET A 1 15.37 -6.01 -10.56
N ALA A 2 14.17 -6.24 -10.02
CA ALA A 2 12.94 -5.59 -10.49
C ALA A 2 12.92 -4.04 -10.31
N SER A 3 13.53 -3.52 -9.25
CA SER A 3 13.60 -2.07 -8.98
C SER A 3 14.44 -1.31 -10.01
N SER A 4 15.58 -1.86 -10.43
CA SER A 4 16.47 -1.26 -11.42
C SER A 4 15.83 -1.19 -12.81
N VAL A 5 15.06 -2.22 -13.18
CA VAL A 5 14.28 -2.24 -14.43
C VAL A 5 13.16 -1.20 -14.37
N ARG A 6 12.40 -1.14 -13.27
CA ARG A 6 11.33 -0.14 -13.07
C ARG A 6 11.86 1.30 -13.12
N LYS A 7 13.02 1.58 -12.52
CA LYS A 7 13.69 2.89 -12.61
C LYS A 7 14.06 3.26 -14.04
N LYS A 8 14.64 2.33 -14.81
CA LYS A 8 14.94 2.58 -16.24
C LYS A 8 13.67 2.90 -17.02
N MET A 9 12.59 2.14 -16.82
CA MET A 9 11.31 2.38 -17.49
C MET A 9 10.76 3.79 -17.18
N MET A 10 10.79 4.23 -15.92
CA MET A 10 10.40 5.59 -15.53
C MET A 10 11.26 6.66 -16.19
N ASN A 11 12.58 6.47 -16.24
CA ASN A 11 13.50 7.42 -16.89
C ASN A 11 13.26 7.54 -18.41
N PHE A 12 12.77 6.48 -19.05
CA PHE A 12 12.32 6.50 -20.45
C PHE A 12 10.90 7.07 -20.63
N GLY A 13 10.28 7.60 -19.57
CA GLY A 13 8.95 8.21 -19.62
C GLY A 13 7.80 7.21 -19.55
N ALA A 14 8.06 5.91 -19.38
CA ALA A 14 7.01 4.92 -19.24
C ALA A 14 6.36 5.04 -17.85
N LYS A 15 5.13 5.55 -17.82
CA LYS A 15 4.30 5.60 -16.61
C LYS A 15 3.42 4.37 -16.53
N LYS A 16 3.43 3.70 -15.38
CA LYS A 16 2.42 2.69 -15.09
C LYS A 16 1.09 3.37 -14.79
N ILE A 17 0.00 2.73 -15.18
CA ILE A 17 -1.32 3.10 -14.69
C ILE A 17 -1.30 2.83 -13.17
N PRO A 18 -1.63 3.83 -12.33
CA PRO A 18 -1.66 3.64 -10.88
C PRO A 18 -2.70 2.58 -10.53
N GLY A 19 -2.37 1.73 -9.57
CA GLY A 19 -3.35 0.83 -8.95
C GLY A 19 -4.16 1.58 -7.90
N CYS A 20 -5.30 1.02 -7.54
CA CYS A 20 -6.05 1.41 -6.36
C CYS A 20 -6.29 0.20 -5.46
N SER A 21 -6.45 0.45 -4.16
CA SER A 21 -6.99 -0.50 -3.20
C SER A 21 -8.06 0.20 -2.37
N SER A 22 -8.93 -0.56 -1.73
CA SER A 22 -9.97 0.01 -0.86
C SER A 22 -10.16 -0.84 0.38
N ILE A 23 -10.46 -0.18 1.49
CA ILE A 23 -10.87 -0.85 2.73
C ILE A 23 -12.29 -0.41 3.08
N GLU A 24 -13.07 -1.32 3.66
CA GLU A 24 -14.40 -1.01 4.18
C GLU A 24 -14.40 -1.19 5.69
N VAL A 25 -14.78 -0.14 6.43
CA VAL A 25 -14.89 -0.15 7.89
C VAL A 25 -16.24 0.46 8.26
N ASN A 26 -17.09 -0.32 8.92
CA ASN A 26 -18.43 0.11 9.33
C ASN A 26 -19.29 0.65 8.18
N GLY A 27 -19.16 0.05 6.98
CA GLY A 27 -19.87 0.50 5.77
C GLY A 27 -19.29 1.75 5.12
N LEU A 28 -18.23 2.35 5.67
CA LEU A 28 -17.47 3.43 5.03
C LEU A 28 -16.32 2.83 4.21
N ILE A 29 -16.27 3.16 2.92
CA ILE A 29 -15.20 2.75 2.03
C ILE A 29 -14.16 3.87 1.95
N SER A 30 -12.89 3.53 2.21
CA SER A 30 -11.74 4.39 1.95
C SER A 30 -10.92 3.81 0.81
N GLU A 31 -10.65 4.61 -0.21
CA GLU A 31 -9.83 4.23 -1.37
C GLU A 31 -8.41 4.79 -1.22
N PHE A 32 -7.42 4.01 -1.63
CA PHE A 32 -6.01 4.35 -1.60
C PHE A 32 -5.44 4.15 -2.99
N ILE A 33 -4.85 5.21 -3.54
CA ILE A 33 -4.24 5.17 -4.87
C ILE A 33 -2.73 4.99 -4.72
N VAL A 34 -2.13 4.18 -5.60
CA VAL A 34 -0.68 4.01 -5.65
C VAL A 34 -0.01 5.37 -5.88
N ASP A 35 0.95 5.70 -5.02
CA ASP A 35 1.71 6.96 -5.05
C ASP A 35 0.90 8.19 -4.64
N ASP A 36 -0.28 8.00 -4.02
CA ASP A 36 -1.05 9.09 -3.43
C ASP A 36 -0.31 9.69 -2.22
N SER A 37 -0.14 10.99 -2.25
CA SER A 37 0.42 11.80 -1.17
C SER A 37 -0.43 13.04 -0.87
N GLU A 38 -1.57 13.19 -1.56
CA GLU A 38 -2.45 14.35 -1.46
C GLU A 38 -3.50 14.21 -0.35
N HIS A 39 -3.69 12.99 0.18
CA HIS A 39 -4.67 12.77 1.24
C HIS A 39 -4.36 13.62 2.48
N PRO A 40 -5.33 14.37 3.05
CA PRO A 40 -5.08 15.27 4.18
C PRO A 40 -4.55 14.57 5.43
N GLU A 41 -4.87 13.28 5.56
CA GLU A 41 -4.43 12.44 6.69
C GLU A 41 -3.14 11.64 6.41
N THR A 42 -2.46 11.88 5.28
CA THR A 42 -1.25 11.15 4.85
C THR A 42 -0.22 11.03 5.98
N THR A 43 0.07 12.14 6.68
CA THR A 43 1.03 12.16 7.79
C THR A 43 0.63 11.22 8.93
N VAL A 44 -0.66 11.18 9.29
CA VAL A 44 -1.18 10.34 10.37
C VAL A 44 -1.12 8.86 9.97
N ILE A 45 -1.55 8.54 8.75
CA ILE A 45 -1.52 7.18 8.21
C ILE A 45 -0.09 6.62 8.25
N TYR A 46 0.90 7.37 7.74
CA TYR A 46 2.30 6.93 7.76
C TYR A 46 2.87 6.83 9.17
N ALA A 47 2.49 7.71 10.10
CA ALA A 47 2.92 7.61 11.48
C ALA A 47 2.42 6.31 12.14
N VAL A 48 1.15 5.96 11.91
CA VAL A 48 0.56 4.69 12.39
C VAL A 48 1.26 3.50 11.76
N LEU A 49 1.47 3.49 10.44
CA LEU A 49 2.16 2.40 9.74
C LEU A 49 3.59 2.19 10.27
N ASN A 50 4.35 3.26 10.48
CA ASN A 50 5.69 3.16 11.05
C ASN A 50 5.68 2.65 12.50
N GLY A 51 4.67 3.03 13.29
CA GLY A 51 4.46 2.46 14.63
C GLY A 51 4.19 0.95 14.57
N LEU A 52 3.31 0.51 13.66
CA LEU A 52 3.02 -0.91 13.44
C LEU A 52 4.26 -1.68 12.98
N SER A 53 5.03 -1.16 12.02
CA SER A 53 6.28 -1.79 11.58
C SER A 53 7.26 -1.99 12.73
N ARG A 54 7.41 -1.00 13.62
CA ARG A 54 8.27 -1.13 14.80
C ARG A 54 7.77 -2.20 15.77
N ILE A 55 6.46 -2.30 15.99
CA ILE A 55 5.87 -3.35 16.82
C ILE A 55 6.18 -4.72 16.20
N MET A 56 6.02 -4.86 14.89
CA MET A 56 6.29 -6.10 14.17
C MET A 56 7.78 -6.48 14.19
N GLU A 57 8.69 -5.52 14.08
CA GLU A 57 10.15 -5.74 14.22
C GLU A 57 10.54 -6.18 15.63
N MET A 58 9.81 -5.72 16.65
CA MET A 58 10.00 -6.15 18.04
C MET A 58 9.38 -7.55 18.30
N GLU A 59 8.41 -7.96 17.48
CA GLU A 59 7.76 -9.29 17.50
C GLU A 59 8.43 -10.31 16.55
N GLU A 60 9.69 -10.11 16.15
CA GLU A 60 10.55 -11.08 15.41
C GLU A 60 10.86 -12.37 16.22
N MET A 61 9.90 -12.85 17.00
CA MET A 61 9.71 -14.23 17.47
C MET A 61 8.28 -14.71 17.16
N GLY A 62 7.80 -14.50 15.93
CA GLY A 62 6.84 -15.40 15.28
C GLY A 62 5.53 -14.77 14.79
N GLY A 63 5.36 -14.71 13.47
CA GLY A 63 4.03 -14.67 12.86
C GLY A 63 3.99 -13.97 11.51
N CYS A 64 3.84 -14.73 10.43
CA CYS A 64 3.41 -14.18 9.14
C CYS A 64 1.96 -13.72 9.27
N ILE A 65 1.70 -12.40 9.28
CA ILE A 65 0.34 -11.86 9.13
C ILE A 65 0.05 -11.79 7.64
N CYS A 66 -0.34 -12.93 7.07
CA CYS A 66 -1.03 -12.94 5.80
C CYS A 66 -2.43 -12.33 6.01
N ILE A 67 -2.59 -11.04 5.72
CA ILE A 67 -3.92 -10.49 5.51
C ILE A 67 -4.51 -11.18 4.27
N SER A 68 -5.25 -12.27 4.49
CA SER A 68 -6.12 -12.85 3.46
C SER A 68 -7.29 -11.90 3.20
N SER A 69 -7.01 -10.70 2.72
CA SER A 69 -8.00 -9.84 2.11
C SER A 69 -8.28 -10.42 0.75
N ARG A 70 -9.45 -11.04 0.61
CA ARG A 70 -10.03 -11.45 -0.67
C ARG A 70 -10.14 -10.18 -1.52
N MET A 71 -9.14 -9.92 -2.37
CA MET A 71 -9.18 -8.85 -3.36
C MET A 71 -10.35 -9.17 -4.29
N VAL A 72 -11.43 -8.40 -4.19
CA VAL A 72 -12.48 -8.45 -5.20
C VAL A 72 -11.87 -7.80 -6.43
N ASP A 73 -11.41 -8.63 -7.37
CA ASP A 73 -11.12 -8.19 -8.72
C ASP A 73 -12.44 -7.63 -9.30
N ARG A 74 -12.60 -6.30 -9.25
CA ARG A 74 -13.51 -5.62 -10.17
C ARG A 74 -12.83 -5.59 -11.53
N ASN A 75 -12.96 -6.68 -12.27
CA ASN A 75 -12.71 -6.71 -13.70
C ASN A 75 -14.04 -6.84 -14.44
N ALA A 76 -14.41 -5.77 -15.14
CA ALA A 76 -15.10 -5.67 -16.43
C ALA A 76 -15.82 -4.32 -16.52
#